data_AF-A0A7C8F9W9-F1
#
_entry.id   AF-A0A7C8F9W9-F1
#
_cell.length_a   1.000
_cell.length_b   1.000
_cell.length_c   1.000
_cell.angle_alpha   90.00
_cell.angle_beta   90.00
_cell.angle_gamma   90.00
#
_symmetry.space_group_name_H-M   'P 1'
#
loop_
_entity.id
_entity.type
_entity.pdbx_description
1 polymer ?
#
loop_
_entity_poly.entity_id
_entity_poly.type
_entity_poly.pdbx_seq_one_letter_code
_entity_poly.pdbx_strand_id
1 'polypeptide(L)'
;MITPRILPIVVSLLLILPVPAIHAKTLLLTGHLFGEADVSEQLTFGVDQNVTIFSYRFPIPASQKSAGINQRLVNHTIQADPKPATQKDETDSYGNHFKVLTWKNLNSDARLTVSFGVAIDADLTTLSSRAPFPVSPPPSELRPYLKPTKLVQSDDSEISAKARDLVTGAASQAAAVESILNFVSDHIRYETPPKSYDALFGLTTGTGNCQNFAHLSAALLRSVGIPARIAVGLTLKEKWKVPVGNDSFIVQGMGEGLHAWLEVWFPDLGWLPCDPQQSRQFTSTRHIKYSHGPECIDLGSSWSGSPVVPHYSSVLSSSFSRDDIDLRLNGTSSDPRGYIVSNQIKSSIPAPLPVVVTPIPEPLPVPVPVIVPKPKPDPVIVTRAPRPPKPVPAPKALPEPKPKPVPEKITPVPLLPQPLPQPEPIPKPEPKPVAPAPLKAGKDSVIVFGNLRLPGKLAFFTEQGNRGEASLERETAEYVTAPGSVYAQAFTVEQTMRLSSVALGMKKFGGDGTVYLDIVADENGKPGLTNGIRTQPISLERIKRIPGYGWLEFPIPEDTAAFKAGKYWIVLRRSGDAIMNWYFTPGKPYGGADDTRSTARGWQWEDILMFDFVFKVTGRNGL
;
A
#
# COMPACT_ATOMS: atom_id res chain seq x y z
N MET A 1 80.05 0.39 -21.59
CA MET A 1 78.76 0.40 -22.33
C MET A 1 77.93 -0.77 -21.86
N ILE A 2 77.00 -0.55 -20.92
CA ILE A 2 76.05 -1.56 -20.44
C ILE A 2 74.69 -0.86 -20.35
N THR A 3 73.77 -1.24 -21.22
CA THR A 3 72.37 -0.80 -21.30
C THR A 3 71.49 -1.65 -20.38
N PRO A 4 70.52 -1.08 -19.63
CA PRO A 4 69.56 -1.88 -18.88
C PRO A 4 68.32 -2.21 -19.73
N ARG A 5 67.84 -3.46 -19.62
CA ARG A 5 66.59 -3.95 -20.20
C ARG A 5 65.40 -3.52 -19.32
N ILE A 6 64.41 -2.88 -19.93
CA ILE A 6 63.10 -2.58 -19.32
C ILE A 6 62.13 -3.70 -19.71
N LEU A 7 61.48 -4.32 -18.72
CA LEU A 7 60.43 -5.33 -18.87
C LEU A 7 59.07 -4.62 -18.95
N PRO A 8 58.15 -4.94 -19.88
CA PRO A 8 56.86 -4.28 -19.94
C PRO A 8 55.88 -4.96 -18.97
N ILE A 9 55.31 -4.17 -18.06
CA ILE A 9 54.18 -4.54 -17.21
C ILE A 9 52.92 -4.47 -18.08
N VAL A 10 52.32 -5.62 -18.39
CA VAL A 10 51.00 -5.70 -19.01
C VAL A 10 49.95 -5.49 -17.92
N VAL A 11 49.41 -4.28 -17.84
CA VAL A 11 48.23 -3.97 -17.02
C VAL A 11 46.99 -4.40 -17.79
N SER A 12 46.45 -5.58 -17.46
CA SER A 12 45.13 -6.00 -17.92
C SER A 12 44.06 -5.14 -17.22
N LEU A 13 43.54 -4.13 -17.92
CA LEU A 13 42.29 -3.48 -17.54
C LEU A 13 41.15 -4.49 -17.68
N LEU A 14 40.66 -5.02 -16.56
CA LEU A 14 39.34 -5.64 -16.52
C LEU A 14 38.30 -4.54 -16.74
N LEU A 15 37.80 -4.43 -17.97
CA LEU A 15 36.57 -3.70 -18.25
C LEU A 15 35.43 -4.44 -17.54
N ILE A 16 35.01 -3.92 -16.40
CA ILE A 16 33.73 -4.24 -15.78
C ILE A 16 32.66 -3.66 -16.71
N LEU A 17 32.20 -4.45 -17.67
CA LEU A 17 30.99 -4.11 -18.42
C LEU A 17 29.82 -4.14 -17.42
N PRO A 18 29.03 -3.06 -17.30
CA PRO A 18 27.82 -3.11 -16.50
C PRO A 18 26.90 -4.17 -17.12
N VAL A 19 26.51 -5.16 -16.32
CA VAL A 19 25.41 -6.05 -16.67
C VAL A 19 24.19 -5.14 -16.88
N PRO A 20 23.51 -5.18 -18.04
CA PRO A 20 22.35 -4.33 -18.24
C PRO A 20 21.33 -4.68 -17.16
N ALA A 21 20.96 -3.70 -16.34
CA ALA A 21 19.81 -3.83 -15.47
C ALA A 21 18.63 -4.24 -16.35
N ILE A 22 18.05 -5.42 -16.10
CA ILE A 22 16.83 -5.84 -16.77
C ILE A 22 15.74 -4.95 -16.17
N HIS A 23 15.43 -3.87 -16.88
CA HIS A 23 14.50 -2.84 -16.42
C HIS A 23 13.13 -3.48 -16.24
N ALA A 24 12.60 -3.40 -15.03
CA ALA A 24 11.23 -3.78 -14.76
C ALA A 24 10.27 -2.82 -15.43
N LYS A 25 9.02 -3.28 -15.56
CA LYS A 25 8.04 -2.63 -16.41
C LYS A 25 6.73 -2.44 -15.67
N THR A 26 6.26 -1.20 -15.58
CA THR A 26 4.80 -1.01 -15.52
C THR A 26 4.23 -1.51 -16.84
N LEU A 27 3.29 -2.44 -16.77
CA LEU A 27 2.53 -2.95 -17.89
C LEU A 27 1.29 -2.07 -18.06
N LEU A 28 1.26 -1.29 -19.14
CA LEU A 28 0.10 -0.47 -19.48
C LEU A 28 -0.92 -1.38 -20.18
N LEU A 29 -2.03 -1.62 -19.51
CA LEU A 29 -3.08 -2.53 -19.96
C LEU A 29 -4.25 -1.76 -20.54
N THR A 30 -4.92 -2.41 -21.48
CA THR A 30 -6.24 -2.01 -21.99
C THR A 30 -7.14 -3.23 -22.08
N GLY A 31 -8.45 -3.02 -22.05
CA GLY A 31 -9.44 -4.09 -22.17
C GLY A 31 -10.36 -4.13 -20.96
N HIS A 32 -10.83 -5.33 -20.62
CA HIS A 32 -11.90 -5.52 -19.65
C HIS A 32 -11.65 -6.75 -18.77
N LEU A 33 -12.00 -6.62 -17.50
CA LEU A 33 -12.12 -7.73 -16.56
C LEU A 33 -13.56 -7.79 -16.06
N PHE A 34 -14.18 -8.95 -16.14
CA PHE A 34 -15.48 -9.22 -15.55
C PHE A 34 -15.40 -10.43 -14.64
N GLY A 35 -15.92 -10.33 -13.43
CA GLY A 35 -15.96 -11.43 -12.48
C GLY A 35 -17.28 -11.50 -11.73
N GLU A 36 -17.88 -12.67 -11.67
CA GLU A 36 -18.95 -13.00 -10.75
C GLU A 36 -18.44 -14.04 -9.75
N ALA A 37 -18.43 -13.67 -8.48
CA ALA A 37 -17.91 -14.49 -7.41
C ALA A 37 -18.95 -14.69 -6.30
N ASP A 38 -19.02 -15.92 -5.80
CA ASP A 38 -19.70 -16.26 -4.57
C ASP A 38 -18.67 -16.35 -3.45
N VAL A 39 -18.94 -15.66 -2.36
CA VAL A 39 -18.07 -15.56 -1.19
C VAL A 39 -18.83 -16.04 0.03
N SER A 40 -18.20 -16.87 0.85
CA SER A 40 -18.71 -17.32 2.14
C SER A 40 -17.63 -17.26 3.20
N GLU A 41 -17.88 -16.46 4.23
CA GLU A 41 -17.03 -16.33 5.42
C GLU A 41 -17.73 -16.96 6.61
N GLN A 42 -17.08 -17.92 7.26
CA GLN A 42 -17.52 -18.53 8.50
C GLN A 42 -16.64 -18.03 9.64
N LEU A 43 -17.25 -17.29 10.57
CA LEU A 43 -16.61 -16.74 11.75
C LEU A 43 -17.04 -17.54 12.97
N THR A 44 -16.09 -17.83 13.86
CA THR A 44 -16.34 -18.49 15.14
C THR A 44 -15.78 -17.65 16.27
N PHE A 45 -16.64 -17.34 17.23
CA PHE A 45 -16.34 -16.66 18.48
C PHE A 45 -16.38 -17.70 19.60
N GLY A 46 -15.21 -18.18 20.03
CA GLY A 46 -15.05 -19.18 21.09
C GLY A 46 -15.31 -18.59 22.47
N VAL A 47 -16.17 -19.25 23.25
CA VAL A 47 -16.63 -18.76 24.55
C VAL A 47 -16.24 -19.74 25.67
N ASP A 48 -15.10 -19.46 26.31
CA ASP A 48 -14.59 -20.30 27.42
C ASP A 48 -15.24 -19.97 28.77
N GLN A 49 -15.79 -18.76 28.90
CA GLN A 49 -16.47 -18.27 30.10
C GLN A 49 -17.71 -17.48 29.67
N ASN A 50 -18.74 -17.45 30.51
CA ASN A 50 -19.99 -16.76 30.19
C ASN A 50 -19.74 -15.26 29.90
N VAL A 51 -20.18 -14.81 28.72
CA VAL A 51 -20.09 -13.42 28.26
C VAL A 51 -21.47 -12.76 28.39
N THR A 52 -21.59 -11.86 29.36
CA THR A 52 -22.85 -11.15 29.68
C THR A 52 -23.37 -10.34 28.49
N ILE A 53 -22.48 -9.67 27.77
CA ILE A 53 -22.81 -8.96 26.53
C ILE A 53 -21.68 -9.12 25.54
N PHE A 54 -22.02 -9.56 24.33
CA PHE A 54 -21.11 -9.70 23.20
C PHE A 54 -21.68 -8.93 22.03
N SER A 55 -20.88 -8.10 21.37
CA SER A 55 -21.28 -7.31 20.20
C SER A 55 -20.24 -7.47 19.10
N TYR A 56 -20.69 -7.73 17.87
CA TYR A 56 -19.86 -7.80 16.68
C TYR A 56 -20.38 -6.83 15.63
N ARG A 57 -19.50 -5.93 15.17
CA ARG A 57 -19.74 -4.94 14.13
C ARG A 57 -18.87 -5.26 12.93
N PHE A 58 -19.47 -5.41 11.76
CA PHE A 58 -18.75 -5.74 10.52
C PHE A 58 -19.34 -4.97 9.33
N PRO A 59 -18.49 -4.57 8.36
CA PRO A 59 -18.96 -3.89 7.17
C PRO A 59 -19.68 -4.85 6.23
N ILE A 60 -20.65 -4.34 5.49
CA ILE A 60 -21.39 -5.09 4.48
C ILE A 60 -20.96 -4.61 3.09
N PRO A 61 -20.58 -5.49 2.16
CA PRO A 61 -20.31 -5.08 0.78
C PRO A 61 -21.53 -4.38 0.18
N ALA A 62 -21.30 -3.30 -0.55
CA ALA A 62 -22.34 -2.54 -1.22
C ALA A 62 -22.11 -2.49 -2.74
N SER A 63 -23.20 -2.31 -3.49
CA SER A 63 -23.11 -1.92 -4.88
C SER A 63 -22.57 -0.50 -4.98
N GLN A 64 -21.49 -0.32 -5.73
CA GLN A 64 -20.80 0.96 -5.85
C GLN A 64 -20.08 1.10 -7.18
N LYS A 65 -19.92 2.35 -7.62
CA LYS A 65 -19.25 2.69 -8.87
C LYS A 65 -18.18 3.74 -8.60
N SER A 66 -16.98 3.48 -9.10
CA SER A 66 -15.86 4.41 -9.16
C SER A 66 -15.33 4.47 -10.60
N ALA A 67 -14.34 5.32 -10.87
CA ALA A 67 -13.78 5.42 -12.21
C ALA A 67 -13.21 4.06 -12.65
N GLY A 68 -13.74 3.53 -13.76
CA GLY A 68 -13.32 2.25 -14.31
C GLY A 68 -13.76 1.01 -13.53
N ILE A 69 -14.41 1.12 -12.36
CA ILE A 69 -14.85 -0.03 -11.56
C ILE A 69 -16.33 0.07 -11.22
N ASN A 70 -17.07 -1.00 -11.48
CA ASN A 70 -18.46 -1.16 -11.07
C ASN A 70 -18.64 -2.47 -10.31
N GLN A 71 -18.87 -2.37 -9.00
CA GLN A 71 -19.17 -3.50 -8.13
C GLN A 71 -20.68 -3.55 -7.89
N ARG A 72 -21.29 -4.72 -8.08
CA ARG A 72 -22.71 -4.97 -7.83
C ARG A 72 -22.87 -6.13 -6.86
N LEU A 73 -23.49 -5.88 -5.72
CA LEU A 73 -23.94 -6.93 -4.81
C LEU A 73 -25.15 -7.64 -5.44
N VAL A 74 -25.05 -8.96 -5.62
CA VAL A 74 -26.09 -9.78 -6.25
C VAL A 74 -27.04 -10.36 -5.20
N ASN A 75 -26.47 -10.94 -4.15
CA ASN A 75 -27.21 -11.47 -3.01
C ASN A 75 -26.36 -11.29 -1.74
N HIS A 76 -26.97 -11.38 -0.57
CA HIS A 76 -26.27 -11.34 0.70
C HIS A 76 -27.12 -11.97 1.80
N THR A 77 -26.53 -12.89 2.56
CA THR A 77 -27.17 -13.67 3.61
C THR A 77 -26.28 -13.67 4.85
N ILE A 78 -26.91 -13.46 6.01
CA ILE A 78 -26.26 -13.57 7.32
C ILE A 78 -27.00 -14.62 8.14
N GLN A 79 -26.27 -15.62 8.62
CA GLN A 79 -26.79 -16.66 9.52
C GLN A 79 -25.95 -16.69 10.79
N ALA A 80 -26.59 -16.72 11.95
CA ALA A 80 -25.91 -16.71 13.23
C ALA A 80 -26.51 -17.75 14.17
N ASP A 81 -25.65 -18.50 14.84
CA ASP A 81 -25.99 -19.51 15.84
C ASP A 81 -25.07 -19.38 17.07
N PRO A 82 -25.59 -19.15 18.29
CA PRO A 82 -27.00 -18.90 18.59
C PRO A 82 -27.49 -17.60 17.95
N LYS A 83 -28.81 -17.44 17.82
CA LYS A 83 -29.42 -16.23 17.24
C LYS A 83 -29.08 -15.00 18.12
N PRO A 84 -28.61 -13.88 17.53
CA PRO A 84 -28.33 -12.67 18.28
C PRO A 84 -29.62 -12.08 18.89
N ALA A 85 -29.47 -11.51 20.09
CA ALA A 85 -30.55 -10.81 20.78
C ALA A 85 -30.99 -9.54 20.05
N THR A 86 -30.05 -8.82 19.43
CA THR A 86 -30.36 -7.67 18.57
C THR A 86 -29.51 -7.65 17.32
N GLN A 87 -30.07 -7.11 16.24
CA GLN A 87 -29.36 -6.81 15.00
C GLN A 87 -29.68 -5.37 14.60
N LYS A 88 -28.67 -4.58 14.27
CA LYS A 88 -28.81 -3.17 13.90
C LYS A 88 -28.01 -2.87 12.64
N ASP A 89 -28.60 -2.10 11.74
CA ASP A 89 -27.90 -1.51 10.60
C ASP A 89 -27.33 -0.13 11.01
N GLU A 90 -26.09 0.12 10.63
CA GLU A 90 -25.41 1.39 10.85
C GLU A 90 -24.86 1.93 9.54
N THR A 91 -24.85 3.25 9.40
CA THR A 91 -24.16 3.94 8.31
C THR A 91 -23.28 5.01 8.94
N ASP A 92 -21.99 5.00 8.62
CA ASP A 92 -21.07 6.00 9.16
C ASP A 92 -21.12 7.32 8.37
N SER A 93 -20.33 8.29 8.78
CA SER A 93 -20.25 9.60 8.12
C SER A 93 -19.66 9.58 6.71
N TYR A 94 -19.07 8.45 6.29
CA TYR A 94 -18.49 8.27 4.96
C TYR A 94 -19.43 7.50 4.02
N GLY A 95 -20.60 7.07 4.51
CA GLY A 95 -21.58 6.30 3.76
C GLY A 95 -21.30 4.79 3.75
N ASN A 96 -20.40 4.29 4.59
CA ASN A 96 -20.16 2.86 4.73
C ASN A 96 -21.27 2.21 5.53
N HIS A 97 -21.72 1.04 5.10
CA HIS A 97 -22.78 0.28 5.77
C HIS A 97 -22.19 -0.83 6.64
N PHE A 98 -22.69 -0.94 7.87
CA PHE A 98 -22.28 -1.95 8.83
C PHE A 98 -23.48 -2.66 9.43
N LYS A 99 -23.28 -3.93 9.81
CA LYS A 99 -24.22 -4.67 10.66
C LYS A 99 -23.60 -4.81 12.05
N VAL A 100 -24.41 -4.58 13.08
CA VAL A 100 -24.07 -4.83 14.48
C VAL A 100 -24.98 -5.93 15.03
N LEU A 101 -24.38 -7.04 15.46
CA LEU A 101 -25.05 -8.17 16.10
C LEU A 101 -24.69 -8.18 17.58
N THR A 102 -25.68 -8.35 18.45
CA THR A 102 -25.45 -8.39 19.90
C THR A 102 -26.10 -9.61 20.53
N TRP A 103 -25.36 -10.31 21.38
CA TRP A 103 -25.82 -11.43 22.20
C TRP A 103 -25.79 -11.03 23.68
N LYS A 104 -26.70 -11.63 24.46
CA LYS A 104 -26.76 -11.46 25.91
C LYS A 104 -26.60 -12.83 26.57
N ASN A 105 -25.79 -12.90 27.62
CA ASN A 105 -25.51 -14.12 28.38
C ASN A 105 -25.07 -15.29 27.47
N LEU A 106 -24.11 -15.02 26.59
CA LEU A 106 -23.55 -16.00 25.68
C LEU A 106 -22.68 -16.97 26.47
N ASN A 107 -23.08 -18.24 26.52
CA ASN A 107 -22.48 -19.30 27.33
C ASN A 107 -21.95 -20.49 26.50
N SER A 108 -21.92 -20.32 25.18
CA SER A 108 -21.43 -21.28 24.18
C SER A 108 -20.91 -20.49 22.98
N ASP A 109 -20.11 -21.15 22.13
CA ASP A 109 -19.55 -20.54 20.93
C ASP A 109 -20.63 -19.89 20.06
N ALA A 110 -20.32 -18.70 19.53
CA ALA A 110 -21.14 -18.08 18.51
C ALA A 110 -20.50 -18.26 17.13
N ARG A 111 -21.27 -18.80 16.20
CA ARG A 111 -20.89 -18.98 14.80
C ARG A 111 -21.70 -18.03 13.93
N LEU A 112 -21.01 -17.37 13.03
CA LEU A 112 -21.60 -16.44 12.06
C LEU A 112 -21.18 -16.88 10.66
N THR A 113 -22.13 -17.06 9.77
CA THR A 113 -21.87 -17.30 8.34
C THR A 113 -22.40 -16.11 7.56
N VAL A 114 -21.50 -15.44 6.84
CA VAL A 114 -21.81 -14.34 5.93
C VAL A 114 -21.53 -14.84 4.52
N SER A 115 -22.57 -14.88 3.68
CA SER A 115 -22.45 -15.33 2.29
C SER A 115 -23.02 -14.28 1.35
N PHE A 116 -22.32 -14.00 0.26
CA PHE A 116 -22.79 -13.05 -0.75
C PHE A 116 -22.23 -13.35 -2.13
N GLY A 117 -23.02 -13.05 -3.15
CA GLY A 117 -22.61 -13.00 -4.55
C GLY A 117 -22.28 -11.56 -4.94
N VAL A 118 -21.20 -11.37 -5.68
CA VAL A 118 -20.76 -10.06 -6.18
C VAL A 118 -20.34 -10.16 -7.65
N ALA A 119 -20.76 -9.18 -8.44
CA ALA A 119 -20.33 -8.99 -9.81
C ALA A 119 -19.46 -7.73 -9.89
N ILE A 120 -18.24 -7.84 -10.42
CA ILE A 120 -17.33 -6.71 -10.60
C ILE A 120 -16.96 -6.61 -12.07
N ASP A 121 -17.10 -5.39 -12.57
CA ASP A 121 -16.70 -4.97 -13.91
C ASP A 121 -15.56 -3.96 -13.76
N ALA A 122 -14.40 -4.27 -14.34
CA ALA A 122 -13.26 -3.38 -14.40
C ALA A 122 -12.90 -3.05 -15.85
N ASP A 123 -13.19 -1.81 -16.23
CA ASP A 123 -12.94 -1.24 -17.55
C ASP A 123 -11.58 -0.52 -17.54
N LEU A 124 -10.63 -1.08 -18.29
CA LEU A 124 -9.28 -0.53 -18.47
C LEU A 124 -9.18 0.21 -19.81
N THR A 125 -10.28 0.78 -20.30
CA THR A 125 -10.20 1.79 -21.36
C THR A 125 -9.35 2.97 -20.93
N THR A 126 -8.58 3.51 -21.88
CA THR A 126 -7.68 4.63 -21.62
C THR A 126 -8.44 5.82 -21.05
N LEU A 127 -8.09 6.20 -19.83
CA LEU A 127 -8.64 7.38 -19.17
C LEU A 127 -7.98 8.63 -19.74
N SER A 128 -8.72 9.73 -19.80
CA SER A 128 -8.18 11.03 -20.20
C SER A 128 -8.37 12.00 -19.05
N SER A 129 -7.27 12.56 -18.55
CA SER A 129 -7.31 13.58 -17.50
C SER A 129 -6.59 14.85 -17.95
N ARG A 130 -7.16 15.99 -17.60
CA ARG A 130 -6.67 17.35 -17.81
C ARG A 130 -6.39 18.06 -16.49
N ALA A 131 -6.44 17.34 -15.37
CA ALA A 131 -6.19 17.89 -14.05
C ALA A 131 -4.74 18.44 -13.96
N PRO A 132 -4.57 19.77 -13.79
CA PRO A 132 -3.25 20.37 -13.64
C PRO A 132 -2.63 20.00 -12.29
N PHE A 133 -1.32 20.13 -12.18
CA PHE A 133 -0.63 20.09 -10.89
C PHE A 133 0.22 21.36 -10.69
N PRO A 134 0.14 22.04 -9.54
CA PRO A 134 -0.67 21.73 -8.35
C PRO A 134 -2.19 21.76 -8.61
N VAL A 135 -2.93 20.90 -7.90
CA VAL A 135 -4.39 20.80 -8.06
C VAL A 135 -5.08 22.02 -7.44
N SER A 136 -6.17 22.47 -8.07
CA SER A 136 -7.04 23.48 -7.44
C SER A 136 -7.67 22.91 -6.16
N PRO A 137 -7.99 23.76 -5.16
CA PRO A 137 -8.65 23.31 -3.95
C PRO A 137 -9.90 22.48 -4.27
N PRO A 138 -10.01 21.25 -3.75
CA PRO A 138 -11.12 20.38 -4.08
C PRO A 138 -12.42 20.85 -3.39
N PRO A 139 -13.58 20.35 -3.84
CA PRO A 139 -14.85 20.51 -3.15
C PRO A 139 -14.78 20.19 -1.65
N SER A 140 -15.63 20.86 -0.86
CA SER A 140 -15.54 20.82 0.62
C SER A 140 -15.72 19.43 1.22
N GLU A 141 -16.49 18.57 0.56
CA GLU A 141 -16.74 17.17 0.90
C GLU A 141 -15.49 16.30 0.81
N LEU A 142 -14.44 16.74 0.10
CA LEU A 142 -13.16 16.04 0.00
C LEU A 142 -12.14 16.48 1.04
N ARG A 143 -12.43 17.53 1.81
CA ARG A 143 -11.52 18.04 2.86
C ARG A 143 -11.12 16.98 3.89
N PRO A 144 -11.99 16.05 4.34
CA PRO A 144 -11.56 14.98 5.24
C PRO A 144 -10.42 14.12 4.66
N TYR A 145 -10.37 13.96 3.33
CA TYR A 145 -9.37 13.17 2.62
C TYR A 145 -8.14 13.97 2.21
N LEU A 146 -7.99 15.20 2.70
CA LEU A 146 -6.77 16.01 2.66
C LEU A 146 -6.11 16.16 4.03
N LYS A 147 -6.86 15.91 5.11
CA LYS A 147 -6.36 16.12 6.47
C LYS A 147 -5.40 15.00 6.88
N PRO A 148 -4.39 15.32 7.71
CA PRO A 148 -3.61 14.30 8.39
C PRO A 148 -4.49 13.54 9.39
N THR A 149 -4.11 12.31 9.66
CA THR A 149 -4.69 11.46 10.70
C THR A 149 -3.59 10.79 11.51
N LYS A 150 -3.96 9.95 12.47
CA LYS A 150 -2.98 9.22 13.29
C LYS A 150 -2.09 8.30 12.46
N LEU A 151 -2.67 7.60 11.48
CA LEU A 151 -1.95 6.65 10.62
C LEU A 151 -1.53 7.26 9.28
N VAL A 152 -2.06 8.43 8.91
CA VAL A 152 -1.76 9.13 7.64
C VAL A 152 -1.25 10.53 7.96
N GLN A 153 0.01 10.62 8.39
CA GLN A 153 0.64 11.86 8.89
C GLN A 153 1.06 12.80 7.74
N SER A 154 0.13 13.26 6.92
CA SER A 154 0.42 14.09 5.74
C SER A 154 1.00 15.48 6.03
N ASP A 155 0.96 15.93 7.29
CA ASP A 155 1.56 17.16 7.80
C ASP A 155 2.96 16.95 8.39
N ASP A 156 3.43 15.69 8.47
CA ASP A 156 4.79 15.38 8.90
C ASP A 156 5.81 15.99 7.94
N SER A 157 6.90 16.52 8.51
CA SER A 157 7.93 17.25 7.75
C SER A 157 8.71 16.37 6.78
N GLU A 158 8.99 15.10 7.13
CA GLU A 158 9.72 14.16 6.26
C GLU A 158 8.83 13.71 5.11
N ILE A 159 7.56 13.40 5.40
CA ILE A 159 6.56 13.06 4.39
C ILE A 159 6.36 14.23 3.42
N SER A 160 6.14 15.44 3.94
CA SER A 160 5.91 16.65 3.14
C SER A 160 7.14 17.05 2.31
N ALA A 161 8.35 16.85 2.84
CA ALA A 161 9.57 17.07 2.07
C ALA A 161 9.71 16.02 0.95
N LYS A 162 9.48 14.74 1.27
CA LYS A 162 9.59 13.66 0.28
C LYS A 162 8.55 13.79 -0.83
N ALA A 163 7.31 14.14 -0.51
CA ALA A 163 6.28 14.32 -1.52
C ALA A 163 6.60 15.47 -2.47
N ARG A 164 7.09 16.61 -1.96
CA ARG A 164 7.53 17.75 -2.80
C ARG A 164 8.68 17.38 -3.73
N ASP A 165 9.65 16.62 -3.23
CA ASP A 165 10.75 16.06 -4.04
C ASP A 165 10.21 15.20 -5.19
N LEU A 166 9.34 14.22 -4.88
CA LEU A 166 8.79 13.29 -5.86
C LEU A 166 7.97 13.94 -6.97
N VAL A 167 7.27 15.04 -6.69
CA VAL A 167 6.42 15.74 -7.66
C VAL A 167 7.14 16.89 -8.38
N THR A 168 8.45 17.03 -8.18
CA THR A 168 9.25 18.07 -8.86
C THR A 168 9.11 17.93 -10.38
N GLY A 169 8.66 19.00 -11.04
CA GLY A 169 8.46 19.02 -12.49
C GLY A 169 7.18 18.32 -12.99
N ALA A 170 6.34 17.78 -12.09
CA ALA A 170 5.05 17.24 -12.48
C ALA A 170 4.12 18.39 -12.93
N ALA A 171 3.74 18.38 -14.22
CA ALA A 171 2.83 19.39 -14.76
C ALA A 171 1.35 19.02 -14.56
N SER A 172 1.05 17.73 -14.37
CA SER A 172 -0.32 17.21 -14.21
C SER A 172 -0.47 16.35 -12.96
N GLN A 173 -1.71 16.26 -12.46
CA GLN A 173 -2.01 15.42 -11.30
C GLN A 173 -1.68 13.95 -11.57
N ALA A 174 -1.93 13.46 -12.79
CA ALA A 174 -1.62 12.09 -13.17
C ALA A 174 -0.12 11.79 -13.04
N ALA A 175 0.75 12.71 -13.46
CA ALA A 175 2.20 12.56 -13.32
C ALA A 175 2.64 12.58 -11.85
N ALA A 176 2.05 13.47 -11.03
CA ALA A 176 2.33 13.52 -9.59
C ALA A 176 1.92 12.22 -8.88
N VAL A 177 0.72 11.70 -9.18
CA VAL A 177 0.21 10.42 -8.63
C VAL A 177 1.11 9.27 -9.06
N GLU A 178 1.46 9.16 -10.34
CA GLU A 178 2.34 8.11 -10.84
C GLU A 178 3.70 8.11 -10.13
N SER A 179 4.35 9.28 -9.99
CA SER A 179 5.64 9.40 -9.31
C SER A 179 5.56 8.91 -7.85
N ILE A 180 4.53 9.34 -7.12
CA ILE A 180 4.32 8.95 -5.73
C ILE A 180 4.06 7.44 -5.60
N LEU A 181 3.16 6.87 -6.41
CA LEU A 181 2.83 5.45 -6.32
C LEU A 181 3.99 4.55 -6.72
N ASN A 182 4.78 4.94 -7.73
CA ASN A 182 6.00 4.23 -8.10
C ASN A 182 7.02 4.23 -6.96
N PHE A 183 7.24 5.40 -6.32
CA PHE A 183 8.11 5.47 -5.15
C PHE A 183 7.64 4.54 -4.03
N VAL A 184 6.36 4.56 -3.67
CA VAL A 184 5.86 3.71 -2.59
C VAL A 184 6.04 2.22 -2.92
N SER A 185 5.73 1.82 -4.15
CA SER A 185 5.95 0.45 -4.63
C SER A 185 7.42 0.02 -4.52
N ASP A 186 8.36 0.91 -4.83
CA ASP A 186 9.80 0.62 -4.80
C ASP A 186 10.43 0.71 -3.42
N HIS A 187 9.80 1.48 -2.55
CA HIS A 187 10.34 1.84 -1.24
C HIS A 187 9.90 0.86 -0.16
N ILE A 188 8.62 0.45 -0.17
CA ILE A 188 8.09 -0.47 0.84
C ILE A 188 8.28 -1.91 0.37
N ARG A 189 8.95 -2.71 1.21
CA ARG A 189 8.97 -4.17 1.10
C ARG A 189 7.92 -4.78 2.02
N TYR A 190 7.18 -5.76 1.50
CA TYR A 190 6.11 -6.39 2.28
C TYR A 190 6.64 -7.11 3.52
N GLU A 191 6.07 -6.81 4.69
CA GLU A 191 6.39 -7.41 5.99
C GLU A 191 5.11 -7.56 6.81
N THR A 192 4.90 -8.73 7.41
CA THR A 192 3.71 -9.02 8.22
C THR A 192 4.06 -9.88 9.45
N PRO A 193 3.59 -9.54 10.66
CA PRO A 193 3.06 -8.23 11.03
C PRO A 193 4.15 -7.15 10.93
N PRO A 194 3.84 -5.92 10.48
CA PRO A 194 4.74 -4.79 10.65
C PRO A 194 4.78 -4.33 12.11
N LYS A 195 5.83 -3.60 12.49
CA LYS A 195 5.94 -3.05 13.86
C LYS A 195 4.99 -1.88 14.10
N SER A 196 4.63 -1.15 13.04
CA SER A 196 3.61 -0.11 13.05
C SER A 196 2.92 -0.03 11.69
N TYR A 197 1.68 0.46 11.68
CA TYR A 197 0.83 0.54 10.49
C TYR A 197 0.76 1.94 9.86
N ASP A 198 1.42 2.93 10.48
CA ASP A 198 1.35 4.33 10.04
C ASP A 198 2.27 4.64 8.84
N ALA A 199 2.01 5.79 8.20
CA ALA A 199 2.73 6.25 7.00
C ALA A 199 4.20 6.56 7.28
N LEU A 200 4.50 7.22 8.40
CA LEU A 200 5.87 7.61 8.76
C LEU A 200 6.76 6.38 8.99
N PHE A 201 6.22 5.33 9.62
CA PHE A 201 6.90 4.04 9.72
C PHE A 201 7.24 3.46 8.34
N GLY A 202 6.28 3.45 7.41
CA GLY A 202 6.49 2.98 6.04
C GLY A 202 7.58 3.77 5.31
N LEU A 203 7.60 5.10 5.47
CA LEU A 203 8.62 5.98 4.87
C LEU A 203 10.01 5.74 5.48
N THR A 204 10.12 5.65 6.80
CA THR A 204 11.43 5.60 7.48
C THR A 204 12.08 4.22 7.43
N THR A 205 11.28 3.15 7.45
CA THR A 205 11.80 1.77 7.48
C THR A 205 11.84 1.09 6.11
N GLY A 206 11.02 1.54 5.17
CA GLY A 206 10.86 0.87 3.87
C GLY A 206 10.27 -0.54 4.01
N THR A 207 9.51 -0.80 5.07
CA THR A 207 8.81 -2.08 5.26
C THR A 207 7.38 -1.85 5.78
N GLY A 208 6.50 -2.80 5.53
CA GLY A 208 5.09 -2.67 5.92
C GLY A 208 4.18 -3.67 5.21
N ASN A 209 2.90 -3.67 5.57
CA ASN A 209 1.88 -4.43 4.84
C ASN A 209 0.94 -3.50 4.05
N CYS A 210 -0.17 -4.05 3.53
CA CYS A 210 -1.15 -3.33 2.73
C CYS A 210 -1.59 -1.98 3.33
N GLN A 211 -1.71 -1.91 4.67
CA GLN A 211 -2.02 -0.66 5.35
C GLN A 211 -0.91 0.38 5.21
N ASN A 212 0.36 0.01 5.39
CA ASN A 212 1.47 0.95 5.22
C ASN A 212 1.58 1.43 3.77
N PHE A 213 1.36 0.57 2.78
CA PHE A 213 1.32 0.97 1.36
C PHE A 213 0.23 2.02 1.12
N ALA A 214 -0.99 1.76 1.62
CA ALA A 214 -2.12 2.68 1.45
C ALA A 214 -1.93 3.99 2.24
N HIS A 215 -1.50 3.91 3.50
CA HIS A 215 -1.28 5.07 4.36
C HIS A 215 -0.14 5.96 3.87
N LEU A 216 1.02 5.39 3.49
CA LEU A 216 2.12 6.19 2.94
C LEU A 216 1.73 6.87 1.64
N SER A 217 1.06 6.14 0.73
CA SER A 217 0.57 6.72 -0.52
C SER A 217 -0.40 7.87 -0.25
N ALA A 218 -1.36 7.67 0.65
CA ALA A 218 -2.30 8.72 1.03
C ALA A 218 -1.60 9.92 1.69
N ALA A 219 -0.63 9.70 2.57
CA ALA A 219 0.08 10.79 3.25
C ALA A 219 0.88 11.65 2.27
N LEU A 220 1.63 11.02 1.36
CA LEU A 220 2.38 11.71 0.31
C LEU A 220 1.44 12.50 -0.61
N LEU A 221 0.35 11.90 -1.09
CA LEU A 221 -0.64 12.57 -1.95
C LEU A 221 -1.32 13.76 -1.25
N ARG A 222 -1.77 13.57 -0.01
CA ARG A 222 -2.44 14.62 0.78
C ARG A 222 -1.53 15.79 1.06
N SER A 223 -0.24 15.54 1.32
CA SER A 223 0.75 16.59 1.59
C SER A 223 0.98 17.55 0.40
N VAL A 224 0.64 17.10 -0.82
CA VAL A 224 0.70 17.91 -2.05
C VAL A 224 -0.68 18.30 -2.58
N GLY A 225 -1.71 18.21 -1.73
CA GLY A 225 -3.06 18.70 -2.01
C GLY A 225 -3.96 17.76 -2.80
N ILE A 226 -3.56 16.50 -3.04
CA ILE A 226 -4.36 15.52 -3.77
C ILE A 226 -5.21 14.71 -2.78
N PRO A 227 -6.56 14.74 -2.86
CA PRO A 227 -7.39 13.95 -1.98
C PRO A 227 -7.22 12.45 -2.23
N ALA A 228 -6.96 11.72 -1.16
CA ALA A 228 -6.77 10.29 -1.18
C ALA A 228 -7.47 9.65 0.02
N ARG A 229 -8.15 8.53 -0.18
CA ARG A 229 -8.83 7.78 0.88
C ARG A 229 -8.40 6.32 0.86
N ILE A 230 -8.55 5.65 1.98
CA ILE A 230 -8.23 4.23 2.12
C ILE A 230 -9.51 3.43 1.91
N ALA A 231 -9.48 2.46 1.01
CA ALA A 231 -10.54 1.49 0.83
C ALA A 231 -10.14 0.18 1.53
N VAL A 232 -11.10 -0.45 2.20
CA VAL A 232 -10.93 -1.73 2.89
C VAL A 232 -11.99 -2.69 2.38
N GLY A 233 -11.60 -3.95 2.23
CA GLY A 233 -12.51 -4.99 1.75
C GLY A 233 -11.85 -6.35 1.69
N LEU A 234 -12.37 -7.21 0.82
CA LEU A 234 -11.79 -8.51 0.56
C LEU A 234 -11.01 -8.53 -0.73
N THR A 235 -10.07 -9.46 -0.78
CA THR A 235 -9.47 -9.91 -2.01
C THR A 235 -9.58 -11.43 -2.17
N LEU A 236 -9.68 -11.89 -3.41
CA LEU A 236 -9.92 -13.31 -3.73
C LEU A 236 -8.63 -14.01 -4.21
N LYS A 237 -8.56 -15.34 -4.02
CA LYS A 237 -7.36 -16.16 -4.29
C LYS A 237 -7.13 -16.45 -5.77
N GLU A 238 -8.19 -16.43 -6.58
CA GLU A 238 -8.12 -16.80 -7.99
C GLU A 238 -7.15 -15.87 -8.72
N LYS A 239 -6.19 -16.46 -9.43
CA LYS A 239 -5.16 -15.73 -10.17
C LYS A 239 -5.71 -15.25 -11.51
N TRP A 240 -5.11 -14.23 -12.09
CA TRP A 240 -5.39 -13.77 -13.45
C TRP A 240 -4.08 -13.56 -14.21
N LYS A 241 -4.17 -13.61 -15.53
CA LYS A 241 -3.00 -13.58 -16.41
C LYS A 241 -3.03 -12.34 -17.30
N VAL A 242 -1.88 -11.70 -17.42
CA VAL A 242 -1.62 -10.62 -18.37
C VAL A 242 -0.70 -11.14 -19.46
N PRO A 243 -1.10 -11.12 -20.74
CA PRO A 243 -0.23 -11.56 -21.82
C PRO A 243 0.92 -10.57 -22.02
N VAL A 244 2.16 -11.07 -22.08
CA VAL A 244 3.37 -10.25 -22.31
C VAL A 244 4.24 -10.70 -23.49
N GLY A 245 3.72 -11.60 -24.34
CA GLY A 245 4.35 -12.08 -25.58
C GLY A 245 5.09 -13.42 -25.43
N ASN A 246 5.41 -14.09 -26.55
CA ASN A 246 6.07 -15.41 -26.60
C ASN A 246 5.42 -16.47 -25.70
N ASP A 247 4.08 -16.57 -25.75
CA ASP A 247 3.27 -17.43 -24.87
C ASP A 247 3.53 -17.25 -23.37
N SER A 248 4.11 -16.11 -22.96
CA SER A 248 4.43 -15.79 -21.57
C SER A 248 3.39 -14.86 -20.96
N PHE A 249 3.15 -15.07 -19.66
CA PHE A 249 2.14 -14.34 -18.91
C PHE A 249 2.73 -13.78 -17.63
N ILE A 250 2.30 -12.58 -17.23
CA ILE A 250 2.44 -12.13 -15.84
C ILE A 250 1.21 -12.62 -15.08
N VAL A 251 1.43 -13.43 -14.06
CA VAL A 251 0.38 -13.97 -13.21
C VAL A 251 0.23 -13.07 -12.00
N GLN A 252 -0.92 -12.43 -11.94
CA GLN A 252 -1.36 -11.60 -10.83
C GLN A 252 -2.18 -12.46 -9.87
N GLY A 253 -1.89 -12.32 -8.58
CA GLY A 253 -2.56 -13.05 -7.53
C GLY A 253 -2.23 -12.44 -6.17
N MET A 254 -3.12 -12.64 -5.22
CA MET A 254 -2.93 -12.21 -3.83
C MET A 254 -3.52 -13.28 -2.91
N GLY A 255 -3.12 -13.32 -1.65
CA GLY A 255 -3.80 -14.17 -0.66
C GLY A 255 -5.30 -13.84 -0.61
N GLU A 256 -6.13 -14.77 -0.13
CA GLU A 256 -7.57 -14.56 0.14
C GLU A 256 -7.75 -13.99 1.56
N GLY A 257 -8.74 -13.11 1.79
CA GLY A 257 -8.93 -12.41 3.08
C GLY A 257 -9.11 -10.89 2.98
N LEU A 258 -8.96 -10.19 4.11
CA LEU A 258 -9.09 -8.73 4.18
C LEU A 258 -7.88 -8.02 3.54
N HIS A 259 -8.13 -6.86 2.93
CA HIS A 259 -7.12 -6.05 2.27
C HIS A 259 -7.44 -4.55 2.37
N ALA A 260 -6.39 -3.72 2.36
CA ALA A 260 -6.49 -2.27 2.30
C ALA A 260 -5.73 -1.74 1.09
N TRP A 261 -6.35 -0.81 0.37
CA TRP A 261 -5.75 -0.16 -0.80
C TRP A 261 -6.18 1.31 -0.86
N LEU A 262 -5.78 2.00 -1.91
CA LEU A 262 -5.93 3.44 -2.07
C LEU A 262 -7.04 3.78 -3.07
N GLU A 263 -7.76 4.86 -2.84
CA GLU A 263 -8.53 5.54 -3.88
C GLU A 263 -8.07 7.00 -3.96
N VAL A 264 -7.73 7.45 -5.17
CA VAL A 264 -7.23 8.81 -5.45
C VAL A 264 -8.31 9.58 -6.20
N TRP A 265 -8.63 10.78 -5.75
CA TRP A 265 -9.62 11.60 -6.44
C TRP A 265 -8.98 12.44 -7.54
N PHE A 266 -9.58 12.45 -8.73
CA PHE A 266 -9.28 13.33 -9.85
C PHE A 266 -10.47 14.25 -10.14
N PRO A 267 -10.26 15.55 -10.47
CA PRO A 267 -11.33 16.48 -10.81
C PRO A 267 -12.27 16.03 -11.92
N ASP A 268 -11.73 15.32 -12.90
CA ASP A 268 -12.43 14.92 -14.12
C ASP A 268 -12.77 13.44 -14.19
N LEU A 269 -12.22 12.61 -13.30
CA LEU A 269 -12.49 11.17 -13.26
C LEU A 269 -13.24 10.74 -11.98
N GLY A 270 -13.20 11.54 -10.91
CA GLY A 270 -13.69 11.13 -9.60
C GLY A 270 -12.69 10.22 -8.87
N TRP A 271 -13.19 9.31 -8.04
CA TRP A 271 -12.35 8.36 -7.30
C TRP A 271 -11.84 7.26 -8.22
N LEU A 272 -10.53 7.08 -8.24
CA LEU A 272 -9.83 6.07 -9.00
C LEU A 272 -9.09 5.12 -8.05
N PRO A 273 -9.42 3.83 -8.02
CA PRO A 273 -8.78 2.88 -7.13
C PRO A 273 -7.36 2.55 -7.60
N CYS A 274 -6.46 2.33 -6.65
CA CYS A 274 -5.06 1.97 -6.86
C CYS A 274 -4.64 1.00 -5.74
N ASP A 275 -3.90 -0.04 -6.09
CA ASP A 275 -3.19 -0.87 -5.11
C ASP A 275 -1.69 -0.75 -5.37
N PRO A 276 -0.95 0.10 -4.65
CA PRO A 276 0.49 0.33 -4.88
C PRO A 276 1.36 -0.92 -4.77
N GLN A 277 0.82 -2.07 -4.33
CA GLN A 277 1.50 -3.36 -4.33
C GLN A 277 1.39 -4.11 -5.67
N GLN A 278 0.37 -3.84 -6.48
CA GLN A 278 0.05 -4.64 -7.67
C GLN A 278 -0.37 -3.78 -8.87
N SER A 279 -1.16 -2.73 -8.65
CA SER A 279 -1.87 -2.01 -9.69
C SER A 279 -1.95 -0.48 -9.50
N ARG A 280 -1.86 0.26 -10.61
CA ARG A 280 -2.09 1.70 -10.66
C ARG A 280 -3.34 1.99 -11.47
N GLN A 281 -4.14 2.96 -11.02
CA GLN A 281 -5.28 3.50 -11.77
C GLN A 281 -6.42 2.51 -12.05
N PHE A 282 -6.44 1.36 -11.37
CA PHE A 282 -7.57 0.45 -11.25
C PHE A 282 -7.32 -0.53 -10.09
N THR A 283 -8.31 -1.35 -9.77
CA THR A 283 -8.17 -2.59 -9.00
C THR A 283 -8.80 -3.74 -9.80
N SER A 284 -8.29 -4.96 -9.67
CA SER A 284 -8.87 -6.10 -10.40
C SER A 284 -10.26 -6.50 -9.87
N THR A 285 -10.97 -7.35 -10.60
CA THR A 285 -12.22 -8.00 -10.17
C THR A 285 -12.08 -8.88 -8.93
N ARG A 286 -10.84 -9.04 -8.43
CA ARG A 286 -10.54 -9.80 -7.23
C ARG A 286 -10.56 -8.90 -5.99
N HIS A 287 -10.81 -7.59 -6.15
CA HIS A 287 -10.94 -6.62 -5.06
C HIS A 287 -12.42 -6.30 -4.81
N ILE A 288 -12.95 -6.79 -3.69
CA ILE A 288 -14.33 -6.51 -3.26
C ILE A 288 -14.27 -5.45 -2.18
N LYS A 289 -14.75 -4.25 -2.48
CA LYS A 289 -14.76 -3.14 -1.54
C LYS A 289 -15.91 -3.25 -0.55
N TYR A 290 -15.60 -3.10 0.73
CA TYR A 290 -16.57 -3.06 1.82
C TYR A 290 -16.79 -1.64 2.33
N SER A 291 -15.70 -0.92 2.62
CA SER A 291 -15.74 0.38 3.27
C SER A 291 -14.59 1.27 2.80
N HIS A 292 -14.65 2.55 3.16
CA HIS A 292 -13.57 3.50 2.93
C HIS A 292 -13.53 4.63 3.96
N GLY A 293 -12.35 5.21 4.19
CA GLY A 293 -12.17 6.29 5.16
C GLY A 293 -10.85 7.01 4.99
N PRO A 294 -10.56 7.99 5.87
CA PRO A 294 -9.30 8.72 5.83
C PRO A 294 -8.10 7.88 6.33
N GLU A 295 -8.33 6.80 7.08
CA GLU A 295 -7.34 5.85 7.57
C GLU A 295 -7.99 4.50 7.90
N CYS A 296 -7.20 3.45 8.11
CA CYS A 296 -7.68 2.10 8.49
C CYS A 296 -8.15 1.98 9.96
N ILE A 297 -8.93 2.93 10.46
CA ILE A 297 -9.56 2.86 11.80
C ILE A 297 -11.08 2.74 11.62
N ASP A 298 -11.69 1.77 12.30
CA ASP A 298 -13.14 1.49 12.29
C ASP A 298 -13.77 1.15 10.92
N LEU A 299 -12.94 0.89 9.91
CA LEU A 299 -13.36 0.47 8.56
C LEU A 299 -13.63 -1.04 8.45
N GLY A 300 -12.94 -1.84 9.26
CA GLY A 300 -13.04 -3.30 9.27
C GLY A 300 -14.03 -3.82 10.32
N SER A 301 -13.91 -5.11 10.60
CA SER A 301 -14.71 -5.78 11.63
C SER A 301 -14.12 -5.60 13.02
N SER A 302 -14.99 -5.38 14.00
CA SER A 302 -14.64 -5.20 15.42
C SER A 302 -15.64 -5.92 16.31
N TRP A 303 -15.22 -6.42 17.47
CA TRP A 303 -16.09 -6.99 18.47
C TRP A 303 -15.74 -6.53 19.87
N SER A 304 -16.70 -6.66 20.78
CA SER A 304 -16.49 -6.43 22.20
C SER A 304 -17.22 -7.48 23.02
N GLY A 305 -16.63 -7.89 24.14
CA GLY A 305 -17.22 -8.85 25.08
C GLY A 305 -16.98 -8.43 26.53
N SER A 306 -17.91 -8.73 27.42
CA SER A 306 -17.77 -8.52 28.87
C SER A 306 -18.26 -9.73 29.66
N PRO A 307 -17.52 -10.20 30.70
CA PRO A 307 -16.28 -9.63 31.22
C PRO A 307 -15.03 -9.98 30.37
N VAL A 308 -15.17 -10.92 29.43
CA VAL A 308 -14.09 -11.38 28.56
C VAL A 308 -14.48 -11.24 27.09
N VAL A 309 -13.49 -11.06 26.22
CA VAL A 309 -13.65 -11.04 24.76
C VAL A 309 -13.59 -12.49 24.25
N PRO A 310 -14.57 -12.95 23.45
CA PRO A 310 -14.49 -14.26 22.81
C PRO A 310 -13.29 -14.39 21.87
N HIS A 311 -12.72 -15.60 21.81
CA HIS A 311 -11.66 -15.93 20.87
C HIS A 311 -12.17 -15.91 19.43
N TYR A 312 -11.44 -15.27 18.52
CA TYR A 312 -11.87 -15.12 17.14
C TYR A 312 -11.14 -16.07 16.19
N SER A 313 -11.90 -16.69 15.28
CA SER A 313 -11.35 -17.36 14.10
C SER A 313 -12.29 -17.17 12.91
N SER A 314 -11.74 -17.20 11.71
CA SER A 314 -12.52 -17.11 10.47
C SER A 314 -11.97 -18.07 9.41
N VAL A 315 -12.88 -18.58 8.59
CA VAL A 315 -12.58 -19.36 7.39
C VAL A 315 -13.30 -18.67 6.24
N LEU A 316 -12.54 -18.15 5.29
CA LEU A 316 -13.05 -17.55 4.08
C LEU A 316 -12.97 -18.55 2.93
N SER A 317 -14.00 -18.57 2.10
CA SER A 317 -14.04 -19.31 0.86
C SER A 317 -14.68 -18.45 -0.23
N SER A 318 -14.10 -18.50 -1.41
CA SER A 318 -14.66 -17.90 -2.61
C SER A 318 -14.50 -18.82 -3.81
N SER A 319 -15.36 -18.59 -4.80
CA SER A 319 -15.31 -19.20 -6.12
C SER A 319 -15.91 -18.27 -7.15
N PHE A 320 -15.32 -18.23 -8.36
CA PHE A 320 -15.90 -17.51 -9.49
C PHE A 320 -16.84 -18.42 -10.27
N SER A 321 -18.08 -17.97 -10.48
CA SER A 321 -19.03 -18.61 -11.40
C SER A 321 -18.82 -18.15 -12.84
N ARG A 322 -18.26 -16.94 -13.02
CA ARG A 322 -17.81 -16.40 -14.30
C ARG A 322 -16.60 -15.51 -14.09
N ASP A 323 -15.60 -15.63 -14.97
CA ASP A 323 -14.33 -14.90 -14.87
C ASP A 323 -13.80 -14.64 -16.30
N ASP A 324 -14.23 -13.52 -16.87
CA ASP A 324 -13.83 -13.12 -18.23
C ASP A 324 -12.69 -12.12 -18.16
N ILE A 325 -11.56 -12.47 -18.77
CA ILE A 325 -10.34 -11.66 -18.80
C ILE A 325 -10.00 -11.38 -20.26
N ASP A 326 -10.34 -10.17 -20.75
CA ASP A 326 -9.93 -9.69 -22.07
C ASP A 326 -8.96 -8.52 -21.90
N LEU A 327 -7.69 -8.84 -21.74
CA LEU A 327 -6.64 -7.86 -21.53
C LEU A 327 -5.61 -7.87 -22.65
N ARG A 328 -5.14 -6.66 -22.99
CA ARG A 328 -4.09 -6.44 -23.98
C ARG A 328 -3.02 -5.54 -23.38
N LEU A 329 -1.77 -5.94 -23.59
CA LEU A 329 -0.63 -5.09 -23.31
C LEU A 329 -0.57 -3.97 -24.37
N ASN A 330 -0.75 -2.73 -23.95
CA ASN A 330 -0.70 -1.57 -24.82
C ASN A 330 0.66 -0.86 -24.80
N GLY A 331 1.47 -1.10 -23.78
CA GLY A 331 2.80 -0.52 -23.67
C GLY A 331 3.45 -0.84 -22.33
N THR A 332 4.66 -0.30 -22.13
CA THR A 332 5.39 -0.47 -20.88
C THR A 332 6.11 0.81 -20.47
N SER A 333 6.23 1.05 -19.17
CA SER A 333 7.05 2.14 -18.56
C SER A 333 8.12 1.54 -17.66
N SER A 334 9.26 2.22 -17.45
CA SER A 334 10.44 1.70 -16.74
C SER A 334 10.32 1.66 -15.21
N ASP A 335 9.32 2.33 -14.66
CA ASP A 335 9.17 2.52 -13.22
C ASP A 335 7.80 1.99 -12.77
N PRO A 336 7.70 1.32 -11.62
CA PRO A 336 8.76 1.04 -10.64
C PRO A 336 9.66 -0.17 -11.02
N ARG A 337 10.60 -0.55 -10.14
CA ARG A 337 11.49 -1.74 -10.29
C ARG A 337 10.77 -3.08 -10.20
N GLY A 338 9.54 -3.12 -9.71
CA GLY A 338 8.67 -4.28 -9.79
C GLY A 338 7.79 -4.23 -11.04
N TYR A 339 7.29 -5.37 -11.49
CA TYR A 339 6.13 -5.33 -12.38
C TYR A 339 4.97 -4.70 -11.60
N ILE A 340 4.30 -3.75 -12.23
CA ILE A 340 3.00 -3.23 -11.80
C ILE A 340 2.11 -3.23 -13.03
N VAL A 341 0.83 -3.54 -12.86
CA VAL A 341 -0.16 -3.38 -13.92
C VAL A 341 -0.81 -2.01 -13.78
N SER A 342 -1.01 -1.29 -14.87
CA SER A 342 -1.66 0.02 -14.83
C SER A 342 -2.68 0.15 -15.94
N ASN A 343 -3.82 0.77 -15.64
CA ASN A 343 -4.62 1.37 -16.70
C ASN A 343 -3.85 2.58 -17.26
N GLN A 344 -4.03 2.89 -18.55
CA GLN A 344 -3.41 4.05 -19.17
C GLN A 344 -4.21 5.31 -18.88
N ILE A 345 -3.53 6.35 -18.38
CA ILE A 345 -4.06 7.71 -18.32
C ILE A 345 -3.32 8.59 -19.32
N LYS A 346 -4.05 9.12 -20.30
CA LYS A 346 -3.56 10.19 -21.18
C LYS A 346 -3.76 11.52 -20.48
N SER A 347 -2.65 12.09 -20.01
CA SER A 347 -2.62 13.44 -19.46
C SER A 347 -2.45 14.46 -20.58
N SER A 348 -3.35 15.42 -20.69
CA SER A 348 -3.16 16.59 -21.55
C SER A 348 -3.51 17.83 -20.75
N ILE A 349 -2.55 18.71 -20.50
CA ILE A 349 -2.82 19.99 -19.88
C ILE A 349 -3.21 20.92 -21.02
N PRO A 350 -4.43 21.49 -21.04
CA PRO A 350 -4.75 22.54 -22.00
C PRO A 350 -3.72 23.66 -21.86
N ALA A 351 -3.26 24.21 -22.98
CA ALA A 351 -2.48 25.45 -22.94
C ALA A 351 -3.26 26.48 -22.11
N PRO A 352 -2.59 27.28 -21.25
CA PRO A 352 -3.28 28.35 -20.52
C PRO A 352 -4.08 29.16 -21.53
N LEU A 353 -5.39 29.33 -21.29
CA LEU A 353 -6.16 30.28 -22.08
C LEU A 353 -5.41 31.62 -22.00
N PRO A 354 -5.16 32.32 -23.11
CA PRO A 354 -4.55 33.64 -23.06
C PRO A 354 -5.36 34.47 -22.07
N VAL A 355 -4.67 35.05 -21.08
CA VAL A 355 -5.30 35.95 -20.12
C VAL A 355 -5.99 37.03 -20.94
N VAL A 356 -7.32 36.98 -21.01
CA VAL A 356 -8.09 38.09 -21.54
C VAL A 356 -7.92 39.19 -20.52
N VAL A 357 -6.95 40.06 -20.75
CA VAL A 357 -6.85 41.35 -20.07
C VAL A 357 -8.10 42.10 -20.51
N THR A 358 -9.19 41.99 -19.73
CA THR A 358 -10.29 42.93 -19.85
C THR A 358 -9.68 44.32 -19.66
N PRO A 359 -9.85 45.25 -20.62
CA PRO A 359 -9.42 46.63 -20.44
C PRO A 359 -9.96 47.14 -19.12
N ILE A 360 -9.11 47.78 -18.32
CA ILE A 360 -9.54 48.54 -17.15
C ILE A 360 -10.63 49.50 -17.67
N PRO A 361 -11.86 49.48 -17.12
CA PRO A 361 -12.87 50.47 -17.49
C PRO A 361 -12.28 51.85 -17.26
N GLU A 362 -12.37 52.74 -18.26
CA GLU A 362 -11.93 54.13 -18.10
C GLU A 362 -12.52 54.71 -16.81
N PRO A 363 -11.72 55.45 -16.02
CA PRO A 363 -12.24 56.10 -14.84
C PRO A 363 -13.39 57.03 -15.24
N LEU A 364 -14.54 56.84 -14.59
CA LEU A 364 -15.70 57.70 -14.77
C LEU A 364 -15.28 59.18 -14.59
N PRO A 365 -15.76 60.10 -15.45
CA PRO A 365 -15.41 61.51 -15.34
C PRO A 365 -15.79 62.05 -13.96
N VAL A 366 -14.83 62.69 -13.32
CA VAL A 366 -15.00 63.36 -12.02
C VAL A 366 -16.13 64.41 -12.14
N PRO A 367 -17.14 64.41 -11.26
CA PRO A 367 -18.16 65.46 -11.26
C PRO A 367 -17.53 66.83 -10.99
N VAL A 368 -17.83 67.79 -11.87
CA VAL A 368 -17.43 69.20 -11.73
C VAL A 368 -18.04 69.77 -10.45
N PRO A 369 -17.28 70.49 -9.60
CA PRO A 369 -17.83 71.09 -8.38
C PRO A 369 -18.83 72.20 -8.74
N VAL A 370 -20.07 72.04 -8.27
CA VAL A 370 -21.10 73.07 -8.32
C VAL A 370 -20.78 74.15 -7.28
N ILE A 371 -20.53 75.36 -7.77
CA ILE A 371 -20.31 76.56 -6.95
C ILE A 371 -21.66 76.99 -6.35
N VAL A 372 -21.81 76.86 -5.04
CA VAL A 372 -22.97 77.37 -4.30
C VAL A 372 -22.75 78.85 -3.92
N PRO A 373 -23.65 79.79 -4.24
CA PRO A 373 -23.48 81.21 -3.91
C PRO A 373 -23.63 81.49 -2.41
N LYS A 374 -22.81 82.41 -1.88
CA LYS A 374 -22.90 82.92 -0.49
C LYS A 374 -24.21 83.70 -0.27
N PRO A 375 -24.96 83.45 0.82
CA PRO A 375 -26.12 84.26 1.21
C PRO A 375 -25.72 85.59 1.90
N LYS A 376 -26.55 86.63 1.67
CA LYS A 376 -26.51 87.98 2.28
C LYS A 376 -27.15 87.99 3.69
N PRO A 377 -26.84 89.00 4.54
CA PRO A 377 -27.15 88.99 5.98
C PRO A 377 -28.61 89.32 6.33
N ASP A 378 -29.01 88.84 7.53
CA ASP A 378 -30.36 88.78 8.09
C ASP A 378 -31.01 90.13 8.46
N PRO A 379 -32.35 90.17 8.56
CA PRO A 379 -33.05 91.02 9.52
C PRO A 379 -33.54 90.22 10.74
N VAL A 380 -33.20 90.75 11.92
CA VAL A 380 -33.64 90.35 13.26
C VAL A 380 -35.13 90.62 13.47
N ILE A 381 -35.91 89.61 13.91
CA ILE A 381 -37.11 89.82 14.72
C ILE A 381 -37.21 88.76 15.83
N VAL A 382 -37.48 89.27 17.04
CA VAL A 382 -37.53 88.63 18.36
C VAL A 382 -38.91 87.99 18.60
N THR A 383 -38.99 86.78 19.18
CA THR A 383 -39.66 86.51 20.49
C THR A 383 -39.96 85.02 20.78
N ARG A 384 -39.61 84.66 22.04
CA ARG A 384 -40.22 83.72 23.01
C ARG A 384 -40.19 82.19 22.79
N ALA A 385 -39.45 81.55 23.70
CA ALA A 385 -39.44 80.13 24.03
C ALA A 385 -40.59 79.69 24.97
N PRO A 386 -40.91 78.38 25.00
CA PRO A 386 -41.32 77.69 26.22
C PRO A 386 -40.37 76.54 26.64
N ARG A 387 -40.36 76.29 27.95
CA ARG A 387 -39.47 75.45 28.77
C ARG A 387 -39.56 73.91 28.54
N PRO A 388 -38.51 73.16 28.93
CA PRO A 388 -38.50 71.70 28.94
C PRO A 388 -39.11 71.11 30.23
N PRO A 389 -39.70 69.91 30.20
CA PRO A 389 -40.04 69.18 31.42
C PRO A 389 -38.83 68.41 31.99
N LYS A 390 -38.74 68.41 33.33
CA LYS A 390 -37.69 67.85 34.20
C LYS A 390 -38.08 66.45 34.74
N PRO A 391 -37.15 65.72 35.39
CA PRO A 391 -37.05 64.25 35.41
C PRO A 391 -37.71 63.56 36.62
N VAL A 392 -37.85 62.23 36.54
CA VAL A 392 -38.31 61.34 37.63
C VAL A 392 -37.25 60.22 37.88
N PRO A 393 -37.05 59.76 39.14
CA PRO A 393 -35.72 59.43 39.68
C PRO A 393 -35.39 57.93 39.81
N ALA A 394 -34.10 57.67 40.06
CA ALA A 394 -33.47 56.36 40.25
C ALA A 394 -33.65 55.76 41.66
N PRO A 395 -33.51 54.44 41.84
CA PRO A 395 -33.14 53.83 43.12
C PRO A 395 -31.66 53.36 43.16
N LYS A 396 -30.91 54.06 44.03
CA LYS A 396 -29.74 53.74 44.88
C LYS A 396 -28.74 52.62 44.50
N ALA A 397 -27.47 53.04 44.50
CA ALA A 397 -26.26 52.22 44.49
C ALA A 397 -25.56 52.19 45.87
N LEU A 398 -24.79 51.12 46.14
CA LEU A 398 -23.37 51.08 46.59
C LEU A 398 -22.98 49.62 46.97
N PRO A 399 -21.70 49.19 46.93
CA PRO A 399 -20.47 49.94 46.60
C PRO A 399 -19.52 49.30 45.56
N GLU A 400 -18.68 50.14 44.95
CA GLU A 400 -17.55 49.76 44.08
C GLU A 400 -16.25 49.47 44.87
N PRO A 401 -15.34 48.61 44.34
CA PRO A 401 -13.91 48.68 44.60
C PRO A 401 -13.12 49.35 43.45
N LYS A 402 -12.02 50.00 43.85
CA LYS A 402 -11.23 51.06 43.18
C LYS A 402 -10.54 50.71 41.83
N PRO A 403 -10.29 51.72 40.96
CA PRO A 403 -9.53 51.58 39.72
C PRO A 403 -8.01 51.73 39.89
N LYS A 404 -7.24 51.11 38.99
CA LYS A 404 -5.80 51.36 38.74
C LYS A 404 -5.57 51.83 37.29
N PRO A 405 -4.52 52.62 37.03
CA PRO A 405 -4.48 53.61 35.95
C PRO A 405 -3.95 53.09 34.59
N VAL A 406 -4.33 53.81 33.53
CA VAL A 406 -3.92 53.67 32.13
C VAL A 406 -2.61 54.44 31.87
N PRO A 407 -1.69 53.93 31.02
CA PRO A 407 -0.69 54.76 30.35
C PRO A 407 -0.98 54.96 28.85
N GLU A 408 -0.50 56.12 28.37
CA GLU A 408 -0.70 56.78 27.09
C GLU A 408 -0.13 56.09 25.83
N LYS A 409 -0.66 56.55 24.68
CA LYS A 409 -0.12 56.39 23.32
C LYS A 409 1.33 56.85 23.22
N ILE A 410 2.20 56.01 22.66
CA ILE A 410 3.52 56.38 22.13
C ILE A 410 3.58 56.01 20.65
N THR A 411 3.93 57.00 19.82
CA THR A 411 4.19 56.93 18.37
C THR A 411 5.47 56.13 18.08
N PRO A 412 5.55 55.31 17.00
CA PRO A 412 6.78 54.59 16.69
C PRO A 412 7.85 55.51 16.09
N VAL A 413 9.06 55.46 16.66
CA VAL A 413 10.32 55.97 16.07
C VAL A 413 10.97 54.82 15.28
N PRO A 414 11.57 55.05 14.09
CA PRO A 414 12.22 53.98 13.33
C PRO A 414 13.55 53.59 13.97
N LEU A 415 13.71 52.32 14.34
CA LEU A 415 15.00 51.76 14.76
C LEU A 415 15.73 51.18 13.54
N LEU A 416 17.00 51.55 13.40
CA LEU A 416 17.94 51.04 12.39
C LEU A 416 18.16 49.51 12.54
N PRO A 417 18.50 48.80 11.45
CA PRO A 417 18.68 47.34 11.48
C PRO A 417 19.90 46.95 12.32
N GLN A 418 19.71 46.04 13.29
CA GLN A 418 20.84 45.34 13.91
C GLN A 418 21.25 44.13 13.03
N PRO A 419 22.56 43.82 12.92
CA PRO A 419 23.01 42.62 12.24
C PRO A 419 22.54 41.37 12.97
N LEU A 420 21.99 40.42 12.23
CA LEU A 420 21.61 39.09 12.74
C LEU A 420 22.82 38.37 13.35
N PRO A 421 22.67 37.62 14.45
CA PRO A 421 23.70 36.69 14.90
C PRO A 421 23.98 35.68 13.79
N GLN A 422 25.25 35.46 13.46
CA GLN A 422 25.63 34.42 12.51
C GLN A 422 25.21 33.05 13.06
N PRO A 423 24.55 32.20 12.25
CA PRO A 423 24.24 30.84 12.65
C PRO A 423 25.55 30.08 12.91
N GLU A 424 25.60 29.35 14.02
CA GLU A 424 26.68 28.38 14.26
C GLU A 424 26.79 27.42 13.06
N PRO A 425 28.01 27.03 12.65
CA PRO A 425 28.17 26.05 11.58
C PRO A 425 27.46 24.76 11.97
N ILE A 426 26.44 24.41 11.19
CA ILE A 426 25.80 23.10 11.24
C ILE A 426 26.92 22.06 11.18
N PRO A 427 27.04 21.13 12.15
CA PRO A 427 27.99 20.04 12.04
C PRO A 427 27.72 19.35 10.70
N LYS A 428 28.75 19.22 9.85
CA LYS A 428 28.62 18.49 8.58
C LYS A 428 27.86 17.18 8.88
N PRO A 429 26.79 16.86 8.12
CA PRO A 429 26.13 15.58 8.29
C PRO A 429 27.22 14.52 8.21
N GLU A 430 27.27 13.66 9.23
CA GLU A 430 28.12 12.48 9.16
C GLU A 430 27.83 11.82 7.81
N PRO A 431 28.86 11.50 7.01
CA PRO A 431 28.63 10.78 5.77
C PRO A 431 27.79 9.56 6.14
N LYS A 432 26.64 9.41 5.47
CA LYS A 432 25.81 8.20 5.54
C LYS A 432 26.77 7.01 5.60
N PRO A 433 26.58 6.03 6.51
CA PRO A 433 27.43 4.85 6.53
C PRO A 433 27.51 4.35 5.10
N VAL A 434 28.67 4.51 4.46
CA VAL A 434 28.96 3.84 3.21
C VAL A 434 28.75 2.40 3.60
N ALA A 435 27.77 1.73 2.97
CA ALA A 435 27.57 0.32 3.17
C ALA A 435 28.96 -0.30 3.13
N PRO A 436 29.42 -0.95 4.22
CA PRO A 436 30.78 -1.45 4.25
C PRO A 436 30.97 -2.23 2.96
N ALA A 437 32.01 -1.89 2.19
CA ALA A 437 32.39 -2.69 1.04
C ALA A 437 32.33 -4.15 1.50
N PRO A 438 31.60 -5.04 0.79
CA PRO A 438 31.30 -6.36 1.30
C PRO A 438 32.60 -6.94 1.84
N LEU A 439 32.61 -7.22 3.16
CA LEU A 439 33.76 -7.82 3.82
C LEU A 439 34.19 -8.96 2.91
N LYS A 440 35.42 -8.92 2.38
CA LYS A 440 35.96 -10.04 1.61
C LYS A 440 35.82 -11.25 2.51
N ALA A 441 34.83 -12.08 2.19
CA ALA A 441 34.46 -13.20 3.02
C ALA A 441 35.73 -14.04 3.18
N GLY A 442 36.16 -14.26 4.42
CA GLY A 442 37.36 -15.05 4.68
C GLY A 442 37.26 -16.39 3.97
N LYS A 443 38.39 -16.95 3.53
CA LYS A 443 38.45 -18.29 2.95
C LYS A 443 37.70 -19.26 3.88
N ASP A 444 36.77 -20.06 3.35
CA ASP A 444 35.86 -20.97 4.09
C ASP A 444 34.79 -20.35 5.01
N SER A 445 34.47 -19.06 4.87
CA SER A 445 33.33 -18.46 5.60
C SER A 445 31.98 -19.02 5.12
N VAL A 446 31.07 -19.25 6.07
CA VAL A 446 29.68 -19.64 5.80
C VAL A 446 28.91 -18.42 5.31
N ILE A 447 28.27 -18.55 4.15
CA ILE A 447 27.43 -17.52 3.56
C ILE A 447 25.97 -18.00 3.61
N VAL A 448 25.10 -17.09 4.05
CA VAL A 448 23.65 -17.28 4.07
C VAL A 448 23.01 -16.10 3.35
N PHE A 449 22.18 -16.37 2.35
CA PHE A 449 21.48 -15.34 1.58
C PHE A 449 20.15 -15.85 1.04
N GLY A 450 19.32 -14.94 0.52
CA GLY A 450 17.99 -15.25 -0.01
C GLY A 450 16.93 -14.25 0.48
N ASN A 451 15.66 -14.57 0.24
CA ASN A 451 14.54 -13.85 0.83
C ASN A 451 14.28 -14.37 2.25
N LEU A 452 15.08 -13.90 3.22
CA LEU A 452 15.16 -14.50 4.57
C LEU A 452 14.02 -14.11 5.52
N ARG A 453 13.06 -13.31 5.08
CA ARG A 453 11.98 -12.77 5.92
C ARG A 453 10.80 -13.73 5.98
N LEU A 454 10.92 -14.76 6.81
CA LEU A 454 9.82 -15.64 7.16
C LEU A 454 9.09 -15.11 8.41
N PRO A 455 7.79 -14.81 8.36
CA PRO A 455 7.07 -14.36 9.55
C PRO A 455 6.99 -15.48 10.60
N GLY A 456 6.94 -15.08 11.87
CA GLY A 456 6.61 -15.97 12.97
C GLY A 456 5.11 -16.34 12.98
N LYS A 457 4.63 -16.89 14.09
CA LYS A 457 3.18 -17.15 14.29
C LYS A 457 2.37 -15.88 13.98
N LEU A 458 1.51 -15.93 12.97
CA LEU A 458 0.58 -14.86 12.60
C LEU A 458 -0.64 -14.91 13.51
N ALA A 459 -1.02 -13.76 14.08
CA ALA A 459 -2.28 -13.60 14.81
C ALA A 459 -3.27 -12.86 13.90
N PHE A 460 -4.44 -13.45 13.66
CA PHE A 460 -5.44 -12.88 12.75
C PHE A 460 -6.30 -11.77 13.38
N PHE A 461 -5.97 -11.32 14.59
CA PHE A 461 -6.69 -10.29 15.31
C PHE A 461 -5.82 -9.65 16.40
N THR A 462 -6.23 -8.47 16.85
CA THR A 462 -5.65 -7.78 18.01
C THR A 462 -6.71 -7.55 19.07
N GLU A 463 -6.34 -7.72 20.34
CA GLU A 463 -7.21 -7.46 21.50
C GLU A 463 -6.69 -6.25 22.29
N GLN A 464 -7.60 -5.35 22.68
CA GLN A 464 -7.33 -4.25 23.61
C GLN A 464 -8.43 -4.21 24.66
N GLY A 465 -8.14 -4.74 25.86
CA GLY A 465 -9.11 -4.84 26.95
C GLY A 465 -10.31 -5.69 26.55
N ASN A 466 -11.49 -5.08 26.52
CA ASN A 466 -12.76 -5.76 26.20
C ASN A 466 -13.17 -5.64 24.71
N ARG A 467 -12.23 -5.27 23.82
CA ARG A 467 -12.45 -5.10 22.39
C ARG A 467 -11.43 -5.89 21.57
N GLY A 468 -11.89 -6.59 20.55
CA GLY A 468 -11.07 -7.23 19.53
C GLY A 468 -11.33 -6.60 18.16
N GLU A 469 -10.30 -6.60 17.31
CA GLU A 469 -10.38 -6.13 15.92
C GLU A 469 -9.75 -7.17 14.98
N ALA A 470 -10.42 -7.42 13.85
CA ALA A 470 -9.92 -8.35 12.85
C ALA A 470 -8.67 -7.76 12.20
N SER A 471 -7.59 -8.53 12.15
CA SER A 471 -6.37 -8.08 11.50
C SER A 471 -6.57 -8.09 9.97
N LEU A 472 -6.01 -7.07 9.32
CA LEU A 472 -5.88 -7.05 7.86
C LEU A 472 -4.67 -7.88 7.40
N GLU A 473 -3.97 -8.55 8.32
CA GLU A 473 -2.85 -9.44 8.02
C GLU A 473 -3.31 -10.71 7.30
N ARG A 474 -2.54 -11.10 6.29
CA ARG A 474 -2.86 -12.19 5.39
C ARG A 474 -1.77 -13.24 5.33
N GLU A 475 -2.19 -14.49 5.19
CA GLU A 475 -1.30 -15.56 4.78
C GLU A 475 -0.94 -15.36 3.29
N THR A 476 0.28 -14.90 3.01
CA THR A 476 0.85 -14.87 1.65
C THR A 476 1.47 -16.23 1.35
N ALA A 477 0.64 -17.16 0.88
CA ALA A 477 1.09 -18.52 0.67
C ALA A 477 0.40 -19.20 -0.50
N GLU A 478 1.16 -20.05 -1.19
CA GLU A 478 0.70 -20.76 -2.38
C GLU A 478 0.66 -22.26 -2.11
N TYR A 479 -0.42 -22.94 -2.54
CA TYR A 479 -0.46 -24.41 -2.59
C TYR A 479 0.44 -24.91 -3.72
N VAL A 480 1.75 -24.90 -3.46
CA VAL A 480 2.78 -25.20 -4.45
C VAL A 480 2.85 -26.67 -4.88
N THR A 481 2.10 -27.54 -4.20
CA THR A 481 1.97 -28.95 -4.55
C THR A 481 0.65 -29.27 -5.24
N ALA A 482 -0.21 -28.27 -5.52
CA ALA A 482 -1.42 -28.48 -6.29
C ALA A 482 -1.10 -29.15 -7.66
N PRO A 483 -1.90 -30.14 -8.10
CA PRO A 483 -1.72 -30.73 -9.43
C PRO A 483 -1.72 -29.67 -10.54
N GLY A 484 -0.89 -29.86 -11.55
CA GLY A 484 -0.92 -29.01 -12.75
C GLY A 484 -0.19 -27.67 -12.62
N SER A 485 0.66 -27.47 -11.60
CA SER A 485 1.59 -26.33 -11.57
C SER A 485 2.90 -26.71 -10.87
N VAL A 486 4.02 -26.31 -11.47
CA VAL A 486 5.36 -26.38 -10.87
C VAL A 486 5.85 -24.95 -10.66
N TYR A 487 6.49 -24.70 -9.52
CA TYR A 487 6.97 -23.38 -9.12
C TYR A 487 8.49 -23.34 -9.04
N ALA A 488 9.06 -22.21 -9.45
CA ALA A 488 10.49 -21.96 -9.38
C ALA A 488 10.80 -20.55 -8.85
N GLN A 489 11.86 -20.44 -8.05
CA GLN A 489 12.40 -19.18 -7.54
C GLN A 489 13.87 -19.07 -7.94
N ALA A 490 14.25 -17.97 -8.58
CA ALA A 490 15.63 -17.69 -8.92
C ALA A 490 16.41 -17.14 -7.72
N PHE A 491 17.71 -17.41 -7.73
CA PHE A 491 18.69 -16.79 -6.86
C PHE A 491 20.02 -16.60 -7.59
N THR A 492 20.83 -15.67 -7.10
CA THR A 492 22.14 -15.37 -7.69
C THR A 492 23.23 -15.80 -6.74
N VAL A 493 24.19 -16.54 -7.27
CA VAL A 493 25.47 -16.85 -6.62
C VAL A 493 26.47 -15.82 -7.11
N GLU A 494 26.95 -14.95 -6.22
CA GLU A 494 27.86 -13.86 -6.61
C GLU A 494 29.30 -14.34 -6.88
N GLN A 495 29.72 -15.40 -6.19
CA GLN A 495 31.06 -15.96 -6.27
C GLN A 495 31.01 -17.48 -6.19
N THR A 496 32.00 -18.16 -6.77
CA THR A 496 32.04 -19.63 -6.74
C THR A 496 32.00 -20.15 -5.30
N MET A 497 31.02 -20.99 -5.00
CA MET A 497 30.78 -21.48 -3.65
C MET A 497 30.24 -22.91 -3.65
N ARG A 498 30.48 -23.64 -2.55
CA ARG A 498 29.85 -24.95 -2.32
C ARG A 498 28.60 -24.75 -1.49
N LEU A 499 27.44 -25.07 -2.06
CA LEU A 499 26.17 -25.02 -1.34
C LEU A 499 26.06 -26.21 -0.38
N SER A 500 25.59 -25.97 0.83
CA SER A 500 25.32 -27.01 1.84
C SER A 500 23.85 -27.35 1.93
N SER A 501 22.97 -26.34 1.84
CA SER A 501 21.53 -26.53 1.94
C SER A 501 20.75 -25.38 1.31
N VAL A 502 19.52 -25.69 0.91
CA VAL A 502 18.50 -24.69 0.59
C VAL A 502 17.33 -24.93 1.53
N ALA A 503 16.84 -23.91 2.21
CA ALA A 503 15.67 -23.99 3.06
C ALA A 503 14.54 -23.12 2.51
N LEU A 504 13.32 -23.64 2.57
CA LEU A 504 12.10 -22.96 2.12
C LEU A 504 11.19 -22.62 3.29
N GLY A 505 10.51 -21.48 3.23
CA GLY A 505 9.46 -21.12 4.18
C GLY A 505 8.19 -21.92 3.93
N MET A 506 8.01 -23.06 4.61
CA MET A 506 6.99 -24.04 4.26
C MET A 506 6.00 -24.32 5.40
N LYS A 507 4.78 -24.71 5.03
CA LYS A 507 3.74 -25.21 5.96
C LYS A 507 3.12 -26.49 5.39
N LYS A 508 3.06 -27.54 6.20
CA LYS A 508 2.42 -28.82 5.84
C LYS A 508 0.94 -28.80 6.22
N PHE A 509 0.06 -29.10 5.27
CA PHE A 509 -1.38 -29.27 5.51
C PHE A 509 -1.78 -30.75 5.54
N GLY A 510 -1.18 -31.60 4.69
CA GLY A 510 -1.59 -32.99 4.56
C GLY A 510 -0.82 -33.76 3.49
N GLY A 511 -1.37 -34.92 3.11
CA GLY A 511 -0.81 -35.78 2.07
C GLY A 511 0.34 -36.68 2.52
N ASP A 512 0.79 -37.49 1.57
CA ASP A 512 1.88 -38.47 1.67
C ASP A 512 2.89 -38.31 0.52
N GLY A 513 4.00 -39.06 0.58
CA GLY A 513 5.07 -39.02 -0.43
C GLY A 513 6.31 -38.25 0.01
N THR A 514 6.94 -37.55 -0.93
CA THR A 514 8.19 -36.80 -0.69
C THR A 514 8.19 -35.43 -1.35
N VAL A 515 8.96 -34.50 -0.79
CA VAL A 515 9.31 -33.22 -1.43
C VAL A 515 10.82 -33.11 -1.59
N TYR A 516 11.27 -32.51 -2.68
CA TYR A 516 12.69 -32.26 -2.98
C TYR A 516 12.83 -31.06 -3.91
N LEU A 517 14.05 -30.54 -4.04
CA LEU A 517 14.36 -29.41 -4.92
C LEU A 517 15.26 -29.88 -6.06
N ASP A 518 14.93 -29.47 -7.28
CA ASP A 518 15.92 -29.42 -8.35
C ASP A 518 16.55 -28.01 -8.34
N ILE A 519 17.88 -27.91 -8.29
CA ILE A 519 18.61 -26.65 -8.43
C ILE A 519 19.28 -26.65 -9.79
N VAL A 520 18.80 -25.80 -10.69
CA VAL A 520 19.23 -25.77 -12.10
C VAL A 520 19.83 -24.41 -12.44
N ALA A 521 20.72 -24.36 -13.42
CA ALA A 521 21.24 -23.10 -13.95
C ALA A 521 20.14 -22.30 -14.67
N ASP A 522 20.30 -20.98 -14.74
CA ASP A 522 19.47 -20.13 -15.60
C ASP A 522 19.78 -20.37 -17.08
N GLU A 523 18.73 -20.53 -17.88
CA GLU A 523 18.75 -20.57 -19.33
C GLU A 523 17.83 -19.47 -19.87
N ASN A 524 18.42 -18.31 -20.18
CA ASN A 524 17.70 -17.14 -20.73
C ASN A 524 16.54 -16.66 -19.84
N GLY A 525 16.78 -16.55 -18.54
CA GLY A 525 15.78 -16.10 -17.58
C GLY A 525 14.77 -17.18 -17.16
N LYS A 526 15.02 -18.45 -17.48
CA LYS A 526 14.16 -19.60 -17.12
C LYS A 526 14.98 -20.72 -16.47
N PRO A 527 14.35 -21.57 -15.63
CA PRO A 527 15.00 -22.78 -15.15
C PRO A 527 15.44 -23.69 -16.30
N GLY A 528 16.73 -24.01 -16.35
CA GLY A 528 17.30 -24.87 -17.39
C GLY A 528 16.84 -26.32 -17.33
N LEU A 529 16.90 -27.00 -18.47
CA LEU A 529 16.43 -28.39 -18.63
C LEU A 529 17.54 -29.41 -18.46
N THR A 530 18.78 -29.01 -18.73
CA THR A 530 19.96 -29.87 -18.68
C THR A 530 20.99 -29.16 -17.81
N ASN A 531 21.50 -29.83 -16.78
CA ASN A 531 22.44 -29.31 -15.76
C ASN A 531 21.76 -28.71 -14.52
N GLY A 532 21.61 -29.58 -13.52
CA GLY A 532 21.25 -29.20 -12.17
C GLY A 532 21.54 -30.33 -11.20
N ILE A 533 21.24 -30.09 -9.93
CA ILE A 533 21.30 -31.11 -8.88
C ILE A 533 19.93 -31.33 -8.31
N ARG A 534 19.77 -32.47 -7.62
CA ARG A 534 18.60 -32.76 -6.81
C ARG A 534 19.02 -32.83 -5.34
N THR A 535 18.29 -32.13 -4.48
CA THR A 535 18.49 -32.24 -3.03
C THR A 535 18.05 -33.61 -2.54
N GLN A 536 18.47 -33.99 -1.34
CA GLN A 536 17.92 -35.19 -0.70
C GLN A 536 16.40 -35.05 -0.52
N PRO A 537 15.60 -36.09 -0.85
CA PRO A 537 14.16 -36.05 -0.68
C PRO A 537 13.76 -36.14 0.79
N ILE A 538 12.74 -35.38 1.17
CA ILE A 538 12.18 -35.35 2.51
C ILE A 538 10.80 -36.00 2.46
N SER A 539 10.64 -37.11 3.19
CA SER A 539 9.32 -37.73 3.38
C SER A 539 8.40 -36.78 4.16
N LEU A 540 7.15 -36.62 3.70
CA LEU A 540 6.18 -35.80 4.43
C LEU A 540 5.94 -36.31 5.85
N GLU A 541 6.07 -37.61 6.12
CA GLU A 541 5.92 -38.18 7.47
C GLU A 541 6.91 -37.59 8.47
N ARG A 542 8.10 -37.18 8.00
CA ARG A 542 9.14 -36.55 8.82
C ARG A 542 8.91 -35.05 9.04
N ILE A 543 7.99 -34.44 8.28
CA ILE A 543 7.67 -33.02 8.39
C ILE A 543 6.54 -32.84 9.41
N LYS A 544 6.88 -32.18 10.52
CA LYS A 544 5.93 -31.85 11.60
C LYS A 544 4.91 -30.83 11.10
N ARG A 545 3.64 -31.01 11.48
CA ARG A 545 2.62 -29.97 11.35
C ARG A 545 2.83 -28.94 12.45
N ILE A 546 2.96 -27.67 12.08
CA ILE A 546 3.18 -26.55 13.01
C ILE A 546 2.12 -25.46 12.78
N PRO A 547 1.76 -24.67 13.82
CA PRO A 547 0.93 -23.49 13.65
C PRO A 547 1.73 -22.39 12.94
N GLY A 548 1.62 -22.31 11.61
CA GLY A 548 2.29 -21.30 10.78
C GLY A 548 3.37 -21.87 9.84
N TYR A 549 4.29 -21.02 9.43
CA TYR A 549 5.39 -21.38 8.52
C TYR A 549 6.68 -21.63 9.29
N GLY A 550 7.50 -22.54 8.78
CA GLY A 550 8.82 -22.83 9.31
C GLY A 550 9.82 -23.12 8.20
N TRP A 551 11.11 -22.99 8.51
CA TRP A 551 12.17 -23.37 7.58
C TRP A 551 12.19 -24.88 7.40
N LEU A 552 11.88 -25.35 6.20
CA LEU A 552 12.10 -26.72 5.78
C LEU A 552 13.42 -26.78 5.01
N GLU A 553 14.43 -27.43 5.58
CA GLU A 553 15.78 -27.49 5.04
C GLU A 553 15.98 -28.70 4.14
N PHE A 554 16.48 -28.46 2.92
CA PHE A 554 16.78 -29.45 1.89
C PHE A 554 18.32 -29.54 1.72
N PRO A 555 18.94 -30.63 2.21
CA PRO A 555 20.38 -30.81 2.11
C PRO A 555 20.85 -31.02 0.67
N ILE A 556 21.99 -30.41 0.33
CA ILE A 556 22.70 -30.63 -0.93
C ILE A 556 23.58 -31.90 -0.76
N PRO A 557 23.60 -32.83 -1.73
CA PRO A 557 24.49 -34.00 -1.67
C PRO A 557 25.97 -33.60 -1.54
N GLU A 558 26.73 -34.28 -0.69
CA GLU A 558 28.12 -33.91 -0.34
C GLU A 558 29.08 -33.86 -1.54
N ASP A 559 28.89 -34.74 -2.52
CA ASP A 559 29.71 -34.84 -3.73
C ASP A 559 29.36 -33.80 -4.82
N THR A 560 28.47 -32.85 -4.50
CA THR A 560 28.08 -31.81 -5.44
C THR A 560 29.25 -30.86 -5.73
N ALA A 561 29.52 -30.64 -7.02
CA ALA A 561 30.52 -29.66 -7.46
C ALA A 561 30.18 -28.24 -7.00
N ALA A 562 31.21 -27.39 -6.87
CA ALA A 562 31.00 -25.99 -6.54
C ALA A 562 30.17 -25.27 -7.61
N PHE A 563 29.21 -24.46 -7.16
CA PHE A 563 28.40 -23.60 -8.01
C PHE A 563 29.25 -22.40 -8.40
N LYS A 564 29.32 -22.11 -9.70
CA LYS A 564 30.02 -20.92 -10.21
C LYS A 564 29.18 -19.67 -9.94
N ALA A 565 29.79 -18.49 -10.07
CA ALA A 565 29.02 -17.25 -10.09
C ALA A 565 28.00 -17.28 -11.24
N GLY A 566 26.74 -16.94 -10.95
CA GLY A 566 25.64 -17.00 -11.93
C GLY A 566 24.26 -17.03 -11.29
N LYS A 567 23.23 -17.00 -12.15
CA LYS A 567 21.81 -17.14 -11.77
C LYS A 567 21.41 -18.62 -11.81
N TYR A 568 20.69 -19.05 -10.78
CA TYR A 568 20.22 -20.42 -10.58
C TYR A 568 18.75 -20.40 -10.16
N TRP A 569 18.07 -21.52 -10.28
CA TRP A 569 16.67 -21.69 -9.94
C TRP A 569 16.46 -22.81 -8.96
N ILE A 570 15.70 -22.53 -7.90
CA ILE A 570 15.12 -23.52 -6.99
C ILE A 570 13.78 -23.96 -7.59
N VAL A 571 13.69 -25.21 -8.03
CA VAL A 571 12.45 -25.80 -8.54
C VAL A 571 11.91 -26.79 -7.51
N LEU A 572 10.74 -26.49 -6.93
CA LEU A 572 10.12 -27.40 -5.98
C LEU A 572 9.46 -28.57 -6.71
N ARG A 573 9.75 -29.78 -6.25
CA ARG A 573 9.21 -31.04 -6.78
C ARG A 573 8.58 -31.85 -5.66
N ARG A 574 7.67 -32.75 -6.05
CA ARG A 574 7.02 -33.70 -5.15
C ARG A 574 6.79 -35.07 -5.78
N SER A 575 6.51 -36.06 -4.94
CA SER A 575 5.85 -37.32 -5.28
C SER A 575 4.66 -37.55 -4.34
N GLY A 576 3.74 -38.43 -4.72
CA GLY A 576 2.51 -38.68 -3.94
C GLY A 576 1.61 -37.45 -3.87
N ASP A 577 0.70 -37.43 -2.90
CA ASP A 577 -0.34 -36.39 -2.77
C ASP A 577 0.02 -35.32 -1.74
N ALA A 578 1.31 -35.01 -1.61
CA ALA A 578 1.83 -33.97 -0.71
C ALA A 578 1.01 -32.67 -0.78
N ILE A 579 0.57 -32.14 0.38
CA ILE A 579 -0.16 -30.87 0.47
C ILE A 579 0.65 -29.90 1.32
N MET A 580 1.34 -28.99 0.64
CA MET A 580 2.28 -28.05 1.23
C MET A 580 2.06 -26.65 0.67
N ASN A 581 2.22 -25.66 1.54
CA ASN A 581 2.36 -24.27 1.10
C ASN A 581 3.82 -23.81 1.14
N TRP A 582 4.18 -22.99 0.15
CA TRP A 582 5.40 -22.18 0.17
C TRP A 582 5.01 -20.72 0.39
N TYR A 583 5.54 -20.15 1.45
CA TYR A 583 5.36 -18.74 1.79
C TYR A 583 6.00 -17.85 0.73
N PHE A 584 5.29 -16.82 0.32
CA PHE A 584 5.79 -15.80 -0.62
C PHE A 584 5.59 -14.40 -0.06
N THR A 585 6.28 -13.42 -0.62
CA THR A 585 6.07 -12.00 -0.36
C THR A 585 5.66 -11.31 -1.66
N PRO A 586 4.54 -10.55 -1.68
CA PRO A 586 4.13 -9.79 -2.85
C PRO A 586 5.10 -8.64 -3.15
N GLY A 587 5.10 -8.15 -4.39
CA GLY A 587 5.87 -6.95 -4.78
C GLY A 587 7.35 -7.18 -5.07
N LYS A 588 7.75 -8.43 -5.36
CA LYS A 588 9.10 -8.79 -5.84
C LYS A 588 10.29 -8.17 -5.08
N PRO A 589 10.43 -8.40 -3.76
CA PRO A 589 11.51 -7.80 -2.99
C PRO A 589 12.91 -8.38 -3.29
N TYR A 590 13.03 -9.47 -4.06
CA TYR A 590 14.30 -10.17 -4.28
C TYR A 590 14.74 -10.18 -5.76
N GLY A 591 15.98 -9.71 -6.01
CA GLY A 591 16.77 -9.96 -7.22
C GLY A 591 16.30 -9.28 -8.52
N GLY A 592 15.17 -9.71 -9.06
CA GLY A 592 14.72 -9.34 -10.41
C GLY A 592 13.23 -9.59 -10.64
N ALA A 593 12.68 -8.85 -11.60
CA ALA A 593 11.23 -8.84 -11.86
C ALA A 593 10.69 -10.21 -12.33
N ASP A 594 11.53 -11.04 -12.95
CA ASP A 594 11.17 -12.36 -13.45
C ASP A 594 11.69 -13.53 -12.60
N ASP A 595 12.14 -13.27 -11.36
CA ASP A 595 12.78 -14.27 -10.48
C ASP A 595 11.84 -15.31 -9.89
N THR A 596 10.57 -15.32 -10.27
CA THR A 596 9.66 -16.41 -9.89
C THR A 596 8.81 -16.78 -11.06
N ARG A 597 8.75 -18.08 -11.32
CA ARG A 597 8.02 -18.64 -12.45
C ARG A 597 7.15 -19.80 -12.02
N SER A 598 6.10 -20.03 -12.80
CA SER A 598 5.39 -21.30 -12.78
C SER A 598 5.20 -21.87 -14.18
N THR A 599 4.81 -23.14 -14.23
CA THR A 599 4.44 -23.80 -15.48
C THR A 599 3.41 -24.88 -15.20
N ALA A 600 2.37 -24.95 -16.02
CA ALA A 600 1.43 -26.07 -16.00
C ALA A 600 1.93 -27.24 -16.87
N ARG A 601 2.79 -26.93 -17.84
CA ARG A 601 3.34 -27.88 -18.83
C ARG A 601 4.62 -28.56 -18.36
N GLY A 602 5.15 -28.16 -17.19
CA GLY A 602 6.26 -28.81 -16.49
C GLY A 602 7.66 -28.31 -16.87
N TRP A 603 7.83 -27.66 -18.02
CA TRP A 603 9.14 -27.25 -18.55
C TRP A 603 9.19 -25.88 -19.25
N GLN A 604 8.04 -25.25 -19.56
CA GLN A 604 8.01 -24.03 -20.39
C GLN A 604 8.26 -22.73 -19.63
N TRP A 605 7.95 -22.72 -18.34
CA TRP A 605 8.12 -21.58 -17.44
C TRP A 605 7.52 -20.28 -18.01
N GLU A 606 6.33 -20.45 -18.59
CA GLU A 606 5.55 -19.45 -19.29
C GLU A 606 5.00 -18.37 -18.36
N ASP A 607 4.72 -18.72 -17.12
CA ASP A 607 4.12 -17.82 -16.14
C ASP A 607 5.22 -17.16 -15.30
N ILE A 608 5.26 -15.84 -15.30
CA ILE A 608 6.05 -15.01 -14.39
C ILE A 608 5.13 -14.59 -13.25
N LEU A 609 5.50 -14.90 -12.02
CA LEU A 609 4.68 -14.57 -10.85
C LEU A 609 5.03 -13.19 -10.33
N MET A 610 4.09 -12.49 -9.69
CA MET A 610 4.23 -11.13 -9.15
C MET A 610 4.69 -11.08 -7.69
N PHE A 611 5.12 -12.21 -7.17
CA PHE A 611 5.58 -12.41 -5.81
C PHE A 611 6.86 -13.24 -5.84
N ASP A 612 7.66 -13.11 -4.78
CA ASP A 612 8.84 -13.96 -4.58
C ASP A 612 8.60 -14.92 -3.44
N PHE A 613 9.00 -16.16 -3.64
CA PHE A 613 8.99 -17.15 -2.57
C PHE A 613 10.07 -16.84 -1.51
N VAL A 614 9.79 -17.20 -0.26
CA VAL A 614 10.75 -17.08 0.85
C VAL A 614 11.65 -18.30 0.89
N PHE A 615 12.96 -18.06 0.77
CA PHE A 615 13.99 -19.10 0.71
C PHE A 615 15.29 -18.61 1.35
N LYS A 616 16.13 -19.58 1.73
CA LYS A 616 17.44 -19.36 2.32
C LYS A 616 18.43 -20.33 1.68
N VAL A 617 19.49 -19.82 1.09
CA VAL A 617 20.61 -20.60 0.57
C VAL A 617 21.77 -20.50 1.55
N THR A 618 22.34 -21.64 1.91
CA THR A 618 23.51 -21.74 2.78
C THR A 618 24.64 -22.45 2.04
N GLY A 619 25.85 -21.94 2.19
CA GLY A 619 27.05 -22.61 1.68
C GLY A 619 28.33 -21.99 2.20
N ARG A 620 29.46 -22.35 1.60
CA ARG A 620 30.79 -21.83 1.94
C ARG A 620 31.53 -21.33 0.72
N ASN A 621 32.23 -20.21 0.87
CA ASN A 621 33.17 -19.74 -0.14
C ASN A 621 34.36 -20.68 -0.21
N GLY A 622 34.52 -21.32 -1.37
CA GLY A 622 35.54 -22.34 -1.59
C GLY A 622 36.16 -22.18 -2.97
N LEU A 623 37.05 -21.18 -3.10
CA LEU A 623 38.29 -21.19 -3.87
C LEU A 623 39.16 -19.98 -3.48
#